data_AF-A0A1H4DKI3-F1
#
_entry.id   AF-A0A1H4DKI3-F1
#
_cell.length_a   1.000
_cell.length_b   1.000
_cell.length_c   1.000
_cell.angle_alpha   90.00
_cell.angle_beta   90.00
_cell.angle_gamma   90.00
#
_symmetry.space_group_name_H-M   'P 1'
#
loop_
_entity.id
_entity.type
_entity.pdbx_description
1 polymer ?
#
loop_
_entity_poly.entity_id
_entity_poly.type
_entity_poly.pdbx_seq_one_letter_code
_entity_poly.pdbx_strand_id
1 'polypeptide(L)' 'MGENSNADQLSIEQLVNELRIVRQSTLMMFESFNKKILKTNCKFFEYEMPLYAIGLTITAHQIHHLNILEERYVPLDK' A
#
# COMPACT_ATOMS: atom_id res chain seq x y z
N MET A 1 -17.47 -10.12 -1.29
CA MET A 1 -16.24 -9.30 -1.31
C MET A 1 -16.46 -8.08 -0.42
N GLY A 2 -15.44 -7.23 -0.17
CA GLY A 2 -15.45 -6.28 0.95
C GLY A 2 -16.66 -5.33 0.97
N GLU A 3 -17.51 -5.47 1.99
CA GLU A 3 -18.81 -4.75 2.12
C GLU A 3 -18.70 -3.23 2.09
N ASN A 4 -17.51 -2.70 2.42
CA ASN A 4 -17.22 -1.28 2.48
C ASN A 4 -16.39 -0.79 1.27
N SER A 5 -16.41 -1.52 0.17
CA SER A 5 -15.72 -1.14 -1.07
C SER A 5 -16.56 -1.49 -2.29
N ASN A 6 -16.37 -0.75 -3.38
CA ASN A 6 -16.94 -1.08 -4.69
C ASN A 6 -15.98 -1.91 -5.55
N ALA A 7 -15.04 -2.65 -4.95
CA ALA A 7 -14.00 -3.39 -5.68
C ALA A 7 -14.60 -4.42 -6.67
N ASP A 8 -15.77 -4.99 -6.35
CA ASP A 8 -16.53 -5.89 -7.25
C ASP A 8 -16.97 -5.23 -8.57
N GLN A 9 -17.02 -3.90 -8.61
CA GLN A 9 -17.47 -3.13 -9.77
C GLN A 9 -16.31 -2.66 -10.67
N LEU A 10 -15.07 -2.94 -10.27
CA LEU A 10 -13.87 -2.46 -10.96
C LEU A 10 -13.19 -3.61 -11.70
N SER A 11 -12.67 -3.33 -12.90
CA SER A 11 -11.85 -4.32 -13.61
C SER A 11 -10.48 -4.45 -12.95
N ILE A 12 -9.81 -5.59 -13.15
CA ILE A 12 -8.45 -5.82 -12.62
C ILE A 12 -7.48 -4.78 -13.20
N GLU A 13 -7.62 -4.42 -14.48
CA GLU A 13 -6.79 -3.41 -15.14
C GLU A 13 -6.97 -2.02 -14.50
N GLN A 14 -8.21 -1.65 -14.13
CA GLN A 14 -8.49 -0.41 -13.42
C GLN A 14 -7.81 -0.41 -12.05
N LEU A 15 -7.97 -1.48 -11.26
CA LEU A 15 -7.34 -1.62 -9.94
C LEU A 15 -5.81 -1.55 -10.02
N VAL A 16 -5.20 -2.21 -11.00
CA VAL A 16 -3.75 -2.17 -11.22
C VAL A 16 -3.29 -0.75 -11.61
N ASN A 17 -4.06 -0.05 -12.45
CA ASN A 17 -3.74 1.31 -12.83
C ASN A 17 -3.83 2.28 -11.63
N GLU A 18 -4.89 2.19 -10.83
CA GLU A 18 -5.05 2.97 -9.60
C GLU A 18 -3.89 2.71 -8.63
N LEU A 19 -3.52 1.45 -8.40
CA LEU A 19 -2.40 1.07 -7.54
C LEU A 19 -1.08 1.68 -8.02
N ARG A 20 -0.82 1.70 -9.33
CA ARG A 20 0.38 2.33 -9.91
C ARG A 20 0.40 3.83 -9.67
N ILE A 21 -0.72 4.52 -9.85
CA ILE A 21 -0.85 5.97 -9.60
C ILE A 21 -0.63 6.28 -8.12
N VAL A 22 -1.23 5.51 -7.22
CA VAL A 22 -1.03 5.66 -5.77
C VAL A 22 0.44 5.44 -5.39
N ARG A 23 1.10 4.44 -5.99
CA ARG A 23 2.53 4.18 -5.74
C ARG A 23 3.41 5.36 -6.18
N GLN A 24 3.19 5.89 -7.38
CA GLN A 24 3.95 7.04 -7.88
C GLN A 24 3.71 8.29 -7.02
N SER A 25 2.45 8.57 -6.68
CA SER A 25 2.11 9.71 -5.80
C SER A 25 2.75 9.57 -4.42
N THR A 26 2.79 8.36 -3.86
CA THR A 26 3.44 8.08 -2.57
C THR A 26 4.96 8.31 -2.65
N LEU A 27 5.61 7.89 -3.74
CA LEU A 27 7.04 8.15 -3.93
C LEU A 27 7.33 9.65 -3.96
N MET A 28 6.61 10.41 -4.80
CA MET A 28 6.77 11.87 -4.88
C MET A 28 6.53 12.56 -3.53
N MET A 29 5.52 12.11 -2.78
CA MET A 29 5.24 12.63 -1.45
C MET A 29 6.43 12.42 -0.50
N PHE A 30 6.99 11.20 -0.43
CA PHE A 30 8.11 10.91 0.46
C PHE A 30 9.42 11.57 0.02
N GLU A 31 9.65 11.73 -1.28
CA GLU A 31 10.80 12.49 -1.83
C GLU A 31 10.76 13.96 -1.43
N SER A 32 9.57 14.54 -1.26
CA SER A 32 9.42 15.94 -0.81
C SER A 32 9.72 16.15 0.68
N PHE A 33 9.81 15.09 1.48
CA PHE A 33 9.98 15.19 2.92
C PHE A 33 11.43 15.34 3.33
N ASN A 34 11.70 16.34 4.19
CA ASN A 34 13.00 16.49 4.83
C ASN A 34 13.16 15.55 6.06
N LYS A 35 14.38 15.44 6.58
CA LYS A 35 14.71 14.59 7.74
C LYS A 35 13.88 14.89 8.98
N LYS A 36 13.47 16.16 9.21
CA LYS A 36 12.65 16.53 10.36
C LYS A 36 11.25 15.94 10.22
N ILE A 37 10.63 16.08 9.04
CA ILE A 37 9.32 15.51 8.73
C ILE A 37 9.36 13.98 8.86
N LEU A 38 10.35 13.33 8.24
CA LEU A 38 10.49 11.86 8.28
C LEU A 38 10.63 11.29 9.71
N LYS A 39 11.19 12.05 10.65
CA LYS A 39 11.34 11.67 12.06
C LYS A 39 10.11 12.00 12.92
N THR A 40 9.06 12.57 12.35
CA THR A 40 7.82 12.85 13.09
C THR A 40 7.19 11.52 13.49
N ASN A 41 6.96 11.33 14.80
CA ASN A 41 6.18 10.20 15.28
C ASN A 41 4.71 10.41 14.94
N CYS A 42 4.13 9.38 14.34
CA CYS A 42 2.73 9.31 14.01
C CYS A 42 2.07 8.29 14.93
N LYS A 43 0.98 8.69 15.58
CA LYS A 43 0.17 7.81 16.42
C LYS A 43 -1.05 7.33 15.63
N PHE A 44 -1.26 6.03 15.58
CA PHE A 44 -2.44 5.42 14.97
C PHE A 44 -2.87 4.20 15.78
N PHE A 45 -4.14 4.22 16.21
CA PHE A 45 -4.68 3.24 17.15
C PHE A 45 -3.78 3.13 18.42
N GLU A 46 -3.23 1.94 18.69
CA GLU A 46 -2.34 1.64 19.83
C GLU A 46 -0.85 1.70 19.46
N TYR A 47 -0.52 2.04 18.21
CA TYR A 47 0.86 2.08 17.73
C TYR A 47 1.35 3.52 17.55
N GLU A 48 2.66 3.69 17.73
CA GLU A 48 3.37 4.91 17.43
C GLU A 48 4.67 4.55 16.70
N MET A 49 4.92 5.20 15.56
CA MET A 49 6.18 5.02 14.83
C MET A 49 6.51 6.26 14.01
N PRO A 50 7.79 6.49 13.69
CA PRO A 50 8.18 7.60 12.85
C PRO A 50 7.66 7.44 11.43
N LEU A 51 7.40 8.56 10.74
CA LEU A 51 6.84 8.57 9.39
C LEU A 51 7.67 7.77 8.37
N TYR A 52 9.00 7.74 8.50
CA TYR A 52 9.83 6.89 7.63
C TYR A 52 9.52 5.40 7.79
N ALA A 53 9.19 4.95 9.00
CA ALA A 53 8.83 3.56 9.25
C ALA A 53 7.47 3.23 8.61
N ILE A 54 6.52 4.18 8.63
CA ILE A 54 5.25 4.04 7.89
C ILE A 54 5.52 3.84 6.39
N GLY A 55 6.44 4.61 5.79
CA GLY A 55 6.83 4.44 4.39
C GLY A 55 7.31 3.02 4.07
N LEU A 56 8.10 2.42 4.95
CA LEU A 56 8.55 1.03 4.83
C LEU A 56 7.39 0.03 5.00
N THR A 57 6.51 0.27 5.98
CA THR A 57 5.33 -0.56 6.23
C THR A 57 4.40 -0.61 5.03
N ILE A 58 4.17 0.51 4.33
CA ILE A 58 3.37 0.55 3.09
C ILE A 58 3.94 -0.43 2.07
N THR A 59 5.26 -0.40 1.82
CA THR A 59 5.90 -1.30 0.86
C THR A 59 5.88 -2.77 1.31
N ALA A 60 6.12 -3.03 2.60
CA ALA A 60 6.11 -4.38 3.15
C ALA A 60 4.71 -5.01 3.07
N HIS A 61 3.68 -4.23 3.35
CA HIS A 61 2.28 -4.65 3.24
C HIS A 61 1.91 -5.01 1.80
N GLN A 62 2.33 -4.20 0.81
CA GLN A 62 2.11 -4.52 -0.60
C GLN A 62 2.81 -5.83 -1.00
N ILE A 63 4.08 -6.01 -0.62
CA ILE A 63 4.84 -7.25 -0.89
C ILE A 63 4.13 -8.46 -0.28
N HIS A 64 3.68 -8.36 0.97
CA HIS A 64 2.94 -9.44 1.62
C HIS A 64 1.71 -9.86 0.82
N HIS A 65 0.89 -8.91 0.35
CA HIS A 65 -0.29 -9.25 -0.43
C HIS A 65 0.03 -9.79 -1.83
N LEU A 66 1.09 -9.31 -2.48
CA LEU A 66 1.55 -9.88 -3.75
C LEU A 66 1.97 -11.34 -3.58
N ASN A 67 2.72 -11.67 -2.53
CA ASN A 67 3.09 -13.05 -2.23
C ASN A 67 1.85 -13.92 -1.97
N ILE A 68 0.83 -13.40 -1.27
CA ILE A 68 -0.43 -14.12 -1.08
C ILE A 68 -1.15 -14.39 -2.40
N LEU A 69 -1.14 -13.44 -3.35
CA LEU A 69 -1.69 -13.64 -4.70
C LEU A 69 -0.93 -14.74 -5.44
N GLU A 70 0.40 -14.68 -5.44
CA GLU A 70 1.26 -15.68 -6.08
C GLU A 70 1.09 -17.08 -5.46
N GLU A 71 1.00 -17.18 -4.14
CA GLU A 71 0.93 -18.45 -3.42
C GLU A 71 -0.46 -19.10 -3.50
N ARG A 72 -1.53 -18.30 -3.49
CA ARG A 72 -2.90 -18.80 -3.25
C ARG A 72 -3.86 -18.62 -4.41
N TYR A 73 -3.60 -17.68 -5.32
CA TYR A 73 -4.55 -17.32 -6.38
C TYR A 73 -4.01 -17.63 -7.77
N VAL A 74 -2.74 -17.29 -8.07
CA VAL A 74 -2.12 -17.62 -9.36
C VAL A 74 -2.20 -19.12 -9.70
N PRO A 75 -2.00 -20.07 -8.76
CA PRO A 75 -2.11 -21.50 -9.08
C PRO A 75 -3.52 -21.98 -9.45
N LEU A 76 -4.54 -21.15 -9.19
CA LEU A 76 -5.94 -21.44 -9.55
C LEU A 76 -6.27 -20.99 -10.98
N ASP A 77 -5.46 -20.09 -11.54
CA ASP A 77 -5.58 -19.62 -12.92
C ASP A 77 -5.02 -20.71 -13.85
N LYS A 78 -5.86 -21.26 -14.73
CA LYS A 78 -5.54 -22.41 -15.57
C LYS A 78 -5.06 -22.01 -16.95
#